data_AF-A0A1Y4G1T0-F1
#
_entry.id   AF-A0A1Y4G1T0-F1
#
_cell.length_a   1.000
_cell.length_b   1.000
_cell.length_c   1.000
_cell.angle_alpha   90.00
_cell.angle_beta   90.00
_cell.angle_gamma   90.00
#
_symmetry.space_group_name_H-M   'P 1'
#
loop_
_entity.id
_entity.type
_entity.pdbx_description
1 polymer ?
#
loop_
_entity_poly.entity_id
_entity_poly.type
_entity_poly.pdbx_seq_one_letter_code
_entity_poly.pdbx_strand_id
1 'polypeptide(L)'
;MPWLNKTIELAGEGLEPTQMREELEEYLKFEISSDTNRRKTREILLLPWVAEDAALEALRPKALELALSHPYELLAVHWGMLVVAFPMFGDLVRLIGKMCEYQDEFTAAQLKLKILDEWGERSTVVKGSEKMLASLNAIGVIQRVKQGRYVLAPRVDADEELSLFLLHADMLAYQSGYRSYTELQALPELFPFVLHASKERLVEDARFSIGNFGREFTVSLNQC
;
A
#
# COMPACT_ATOMS: atom_id res chain seq x y z
N MET A 1 -10.94 8.03 -2.62
CA MET A 1 -9.60 8.61 -2.86
C MET A 1 -9.52 9.13 -4.29
N PRO A 2 -10.13 10.30 -4.60
CA PRO A 2 -10.35 10.72 -5.99
C PRO A 2 -9.07 10.84 -6.82
N TRP A 3 -8.00 11.40 -6.24
CA TRP A 3 -6.77 11.64 -6.98
C TRP A 3 -6.01 10.34 -7.34
N LEU A 4 -6.03 9.35 -6.44
CA LEU A 4 -5.48 8.01 -6.73
C LEU A 4 -6.32 7.30 -7.80
N ASN A 5 -7.65 7.38 -7.70
CA ASN A 5 -8.57 6.83 -8.71
C ASN A 5 -8.34 7.44 -10.10
N LYS A 6 -8.20 8.77 -10.19
CA LYS A 6 -7.88 9.42 -11.47
C LYS A 6 -6.54 8.98 -12.04
N THR A 7 -5.55 8.74 -11.18
CA THR A 7 -4.21 8.32 -11.62
C THR A 7 -4.23 6.89 -12.18
N ILE A 8 -4.95 5.96 -11.54
CA ILE A 8 -5.09 4.59 -12.06
C ILE A 8 -5.90 4.54 -13.36
N GLU A 9 -6.91 5.40 -13.51
CA GLU A 9 -7.64 5.57 -14.78
C GLU A 9 -6.67 5.97 -15.91
N LEU A 10 -5.86 7.02 -15.69
CA LEU A 10 -4.86 7.47 -16.67
C LEU A 10 -3.81 6.40 -16.99
N ALA A 11 -3.43 5.58 -16.00
CA ALA A 11 -2.50 4.47 -16.20
C ALA A 11 -3.13 3.36 -17.07
N GLY A 12 -4.43 3.12 -16.93
CA GLY A 12 -5.18 2.15 -17.73
C GLY A 12 -5.38 2.56 -19.20
N GLU A 13 -5.23 3.85 -19.52
CA GLU A 13 -5.31 4.39 -20.88
C GLU A 13 -4.05 4.08 -21.72
N GLY A 14 -2.98 3.55 -21.11
CA GLY A 14 -1.74 3.22 -21.81
C GLY A 14 -0.95 4.44 -22.29
N LEU A 15 -1.13 5.58 -21.61
CA LEU A 15 -0.44 6.83 -21.90
C LEU A 15 1.04 6.77 -21.53
N GLU A 16 1.87 7.51 -22.26
CA GLU A 16 3.26 7.71 -21.89
C GLU A 16 3.37 8.51 -20.58
N PRO A 17 4.44 8.32 -19.77
CA PRO A 17 4.62 9.03 -18.50
C PRO A 17 4.51 10.56 -18.57
N THR A 18 4.90 11.15 -19.70
CA THR A 18 4.77 12.59 -19.94
C THR A 18 3.31 13.00 -20.12
N GLN A 19 2.53 12.24 -20.88
CA GLN A 19 1.11 12.49 -21.10
C GLN A 19 0.31 12.32 -19.80
N MET A 20 0.56 11.25 -19.05
CA MET A 20 -0.05 11.06 -17.73
C MET A 20 0.24 12.24 -16.79
N ARG A 21 1.46 12.80 -16.85
CA ARG A 21 1.85 13.96 -16.05
C ARG A 21 1.08 15.23 -16.43
N GLU A 22 0.87 15.45 -17.72
CA GLU A 22 0.12 16.60 -18.24
C GLU A 22 -1.36 16.51 -17.85
N GLU A 23 -2.00 15.37 -18.11
CA GLU A 23 -3.41 15.13 -17.77
C GLU A 23 -3.67 15.24 -16.25
N LEU A 24 -2.78 14.67 -15.44
CA LEU A 24 -2.91 14.75 -13.99
C LEU A 24 -2.65 16.18 -13.46
N GLU A 25 -1.80 16.97 -14.12
CA GLU A 25 -1.61 18.39 -13.77
C GLU A 25 -2.88 19.20 -14.04
N GLU A 26 -3.51 19.02 -15.20
CA GLU A 26 -4.77 19.71 -15.53
C GLU A 26 -5.88 19.36 -14.54
N TYR A 27 -6.01 18.10 -14.15
CA TYR A 27 -6.95 17.68 -13.12
C TYR A 27 -6.64 18.32 -11.76
N LEU A 28 -5.39 18.25 -11.29
CA LEU A 28 -5.02 18.75 -9.96
C LEU A 28 -5.00 20.28 -9.84
N LYS A 29 -4.93 21.04 -10.94
CA LYS A 29 -4.99 22.52 -10.91
C LYS A 29 -6.30 23.02 -10.30
N PHE A 30 -7.39 22.29 -10.50
CA PHE A 30 -8.70 22.62 -9.91
C PHE A 30 -8.81 22.24 -8.42
N GLU A 31 -7.97 21.31 -7.97
CA GLU A 31 -7.99 20.75 -6.61
C GLU A 31 -6.97 21.42 -5.68
N ILE A 32 -5.83 21.86 -6.21
CA ILE A 32 -4.68 22.36 -5.44
C ILE A 32 -4.15 23.67 -6.05
N SER A 33 -4.47 24.78 -5.40
CA SER A 33 -4.05 26.12 -5.83
C SER A 33 -2.54 26.35 -5.74
N SER A 34 -1.86 25.77 -4.75
CA SER A 34 -0.42 25.93 -4.57
C SER A 34 0.38 25.07 -5.55
N ASP A 35 1.10 25.71 -6.47
CA ASP A 35 1.95 25.04 -7.47
C ASP A 35 2.96 24.07 -6.85
N THR A 36 3.58 24.46 -5.74
CA THR A 36 4.56 23.60 -5.05
C THR A 36 3.90 22.35 -4.48
N ASN A 37 2.73 22.48 -3.86
CA ASN A 37 2.01 21.33 -3.31
C ASN A 37 1.44 20.45 -4.41
N ARG A 38 0.94 21.06 -5.49
CA ARG A 38 0.41 20.35 -6.66
C ARG A 38 1.49 19.52 -7.34
N ARG A 39 2.65 20.11 -7.62
CA ARG A 39 3.82 19.40 -8.17
C ARG A 39 4.19 18.18 -7.33
N LYS A 40 4.35 18.36 -6.02
CA LYS A 40 4.70 17.26 -5.09
C LYS A 40 3.64 16.18 -5.02
N THR A 41 2.37 16.57 -5.03
CA THR A 41 1.24 15.62 -5.02
C THR A 41 1.24 14.78 -6.29
N ARG A 42 1.39 15.42 -7.45
CA ARG A 42 1.49 14.72 -8.74
C ARG A 42 2.68 13.76 -8.79
N GLU A 43 3.84 14.16 -8.29
CA GLU A 43 5.01 13.27 -8.20
C GLU A 43 4.73 12.03 -7.37
N ILE A 44 4.06 12.16 -6.22
CA ILE A 44 3.66 11.03 -5.37
C ILE A 44 2.65 10.14 -6.08
N LEU A 45 1.62 10.73 -6.72
CA LEU A 45 0.57 9.96 -7.38
C LEU A 45 1.10 9.16 -8.57
N LEU A 46 2.00 9.73 -9.36
CA LEU A 46 2.53 9.05 -10.56
C LEU A 46 3.60 8.01 -10.25
N LEU A 47 4.35 8.15 -9.16
CA LEU A 47 5.51 7.29 -8.88
C LEU A 47 5.21 5.78 -9.04
N PRO A 48 4.10 5.22 -8.50
CA PRO A 48 3.82 3.79 -8.64
C PRO A 48 3.65 3.33 -10.11
N TRP A 49 3.27 4.25 -11.00
CA TRP A 49 2.94 3.97 -12.39
C TRP A 49 4.07 4.25 -13.38
N VAL A 50 4.98 5.17 -13.04
CA VAL A 50 6.01 5.66 -13.99
C VAL A 50 7.44 5.34 -13.59
N ALA A 51 7.69 4.87 -12.37
CA ALA A 51 9.04 4.52 -11.94
C ALA A 51 9.58 3.29 -12.71
N GLU A 52 10.84 3.34 -13.11
CA GLU A 52 11.57 2.16 -13.61
C GLU A 52 11.98 1.31 -12.40
N ASP A 53 11.09 0.42 -11.98
CA ASP A 53 11.26 -0.45 -10.81
C ASP A 53 10.59 -1.79 -11.09
N ALA A 54 11.37 -2.87 -11.00
CA ALA A 54 10.93 -4.21 -11.38
C ALA A 54 9.72 -4.71 -10.56
N ALA A 55 9.62 -4.35 -9.27
CA ALA A 55 8.50 -4.75 -8.43
C ALA A 55 7.22 -4.00 -8.83
N LEU A 56 7.33 -2.71 -9.13
CA LEU A 56 6.18 -1.95 -9.64
C LEU A 56 5.77 -2.43 -11.04
N GLU A 57 6.72 -2.70 -11.92
CA GLU A 57 6.45 -3.27 -13.25
C GLU A 57 5.72 -4.60 -13.18
N ALA A 58 6.11 -5.49 -12.25
CA ALA A 58 5.43 -6.77 -12.02
C ALA A 58 3.99 -6.61 -11.48
N LEU A 59 3.69 -5.51 -10.76
CA LEU A 59 2.37 -5.28 -10.18
C LEU A 59 1.37 -4.57 -11.11
N ARG A 60 1.83 -3.62 -11.93
CA ARG A 60 0.96 -2.74 -12.73
C ARG A 60 -0.09 -3.50 -13.56
N PRO A 61 0.23 -4.59 -14.29
CA PRO A 61 -0.77 -5.28 -15.11
C PRO A 61 -1.94 -5.80 -14.26
N LYS A 62 -1.65 -6.46 -13.15
CA LYS A 62 -2.68 -7.01 -12.25
C LYS A 62 -3.41 -5.90 -11.50
N ALA A 63 -2.73 -4.81 -11.13
CA ALA A 63 -3.38 -3.65 -10.50
C ALA A 63 -4.44 -3.03 -11.43
N LEU A 64 -4.15 -2.87 -12.72
CA LEU A 64 -5.10 -2.36 -13.71
C LEU A 64 -6.27 -3.34 -13.95
N GLU A 65 -5.99 -4.64 -14.03
CA GLU A 65 -7.02 -5.68 -14.14
C GLU A 65 -7.98 -5.66 -12.93
N LEU A 66 -7.43 -5.55 -11.72
CA LEU A 66 -8.22 -5.49 -10.48
C LEU A 66 -8.99 -4.19 -10.36
N ALA A 67 -8.46 -3.07 -10.87
CA ALA A 67 -9.18 -1.82 -10.86
C ALA A 67 -10.46 -1.86 -11.71
N LEU A 68 -10.45 -2.62 -12.80
CA LEU A 68 -11.61 -2.82 -13.67
C LEU A 68 -12.60 -3.83 -13.08
N SER A 69 -12.12 -4.91 -12.49
CA SER A 69 -12.97 -5.97 -11.92
C SER A 69 -13.53 -5.63 -10.53
N HIS A 70 -12.85 -4.79 -9.76
CA HIS A 70 -13.19 -4.39 -8.38
C HIS A 70 -13.28 -2.86 -8.23
N PRO A 71 -14.13 -2.17 -9.01
CA PRO A 71 -14.18 -0.70 -9.02
C PRO A 71 -14.59 -0.07 -7.68
N TYR A 72 -15.16 -0.85 -6.77
CA TYR A 72 -15.58 -0.40 -5.44
C TYR A 72 -14.56 -0.72 -4.32
N GLU A 73 -13.54 -1.53 -4.61
CA GLU A 73 -12.55 -2.01 -3.63
C GLU A 73 -11.13 -1.53 -3.96
N LEU A 74 -11.02 -0.43 -4.71
CA LEU A 74 -9.76 0.16 -5.16
C LEU A 74 -8.78 0.50 -4.04
N LEU A 75 -9.23 0.55 -2.78
CA LEU A 75 -8.33 0.74 -1.64
C LEU A 75 -7.26 -0.35 -1.58
N ALA A 76 -7.60 -1.62 -1.80
CA ALA A 76 -6.63 -2.72 -1.82
C ALA A 76 -5.61 -2.55 -2.96
N VAL A 77 -6.10 -2.17 -4.15
CA VAL A 77 -5.24 -1.93 -5.32
C VAL A 77 -4.25 -0.79 -5.06
N HIS A 78 -4.75 0.36 -4.58
CA HIS A 78 -3.90 1.50 -4.23
C HIS A 78 -2.91 1.15 -3.12
N TRP A 79 -3.34 0.38 -2.12
CA TRP A 79 -2.48 0.00 -1.01
C TRP A 79 -1.29 -0.82 -1.45
N GLY A 80 -1.50 -1.86 -2.26
CA GLY A 80 -0.41 -2.68 -2.79
C GLY A 80 0.60 -1.85 -3.60
N MET A 81 0.10 -0.96 -4.46
CA MET A 81 0.95 -0.05 -5.23
C MET A 81 1.75 0.92 -4.34
N LEU A 82 1.13 1.46 -3.29
CA LEU A 82 1.77 2.40 -2.37
C LEU A 82 2.82 1.74 -1.47
N VAL A 83 2.57 0.52 -0.99
CA VAL A 83 3.52 -0.24 -0.16
C VAL A 83 4.83 -0.48 -0.92
N VAL A 84 4.74 -0.86 -2.19
CA VAL A 84 5.93 -1.06 -3.04
C VAL A 84 6.60 0.27 -3.40
N ALA A 85 5.82 1.27 -3.83
CA ALA A 85 6.40 2.55 -4.29
C ALA A 85 7.02 3.38 -3.15
N PHE A 86 6.56 3.21 -1.91
CA PHE A 86 6.95 4.03 -0.78
C PHE A 86 7.28 3.18 0.44
N PRO A 87 8.54 2.72 0.61
CA PRO A 87 8.88 1.82 1.73
C PRO A 87 8.58 2.43 3.11
N MET A 88 8.74 3.74 3.28
CA MET A 88 8.37 4.44 4.52
C MET A 88 6.87 4.37 4.81
N PHE A 89 6.02 4.35 3.78
CA PHE A 89 4.58 4.14 3.96
C PHE A 89 4.31 2.71 4.46
N GLY A 90 4.92 1.71 3.83
CA GLY A 90 4.85 0.30 4.26
C GLY A 90 5.24 0.11 5.73
N ASP A 91 6.38 0.66 6.14
CA ASP A 91 6.82 0.63 7.54
C ASP A 91 5.86 1.36 8.49
N LEU A 92 5.35 2.53 8.09
CA LEU A 92 4.42 3.29 8.91
C LEU A 92 3.12 2.51 9.15
N VAL A 93 2.55 1.88 8.13
CA VAL A 93 1.32 1.10 8.28
C VAL A 93 1.57 -0.20 9.04
N ARG A 94 2.74 -0.84 8.87
CA ARG A 94 3.20 -1.97 9.68
C ARG A 94 3.29 -1.61 11.16
N LEU A 95 3.87 -0.46 11.48
CA LEU A 95 3.98 0.04 12.85
C LEU A 95 2.60 0.29 13.46
N ILE A 96 1.67 0.87 12.70
CA ILE A 96 0.28 1.06 13.13
C ILE A 96 -0.38 -0.31 13.38
N GLY A 97 -0.28 -1.24 12.44
CA GLY A 97 -0.84 -2.60 12.57
C GLY A 97 -0.37 -3.29 13.84
N LYS A 98 0.96 -3.33 14.06
CA LYS A 98 1.57 -3.92 15.26
C LYS A 98 1.14 -3.24 16.55
N MET A 99 1.01 -1.92 16.56
CA MET A 99 0.57 -1.19 17.76
C MET A 99 -0.87 -1.54 18.13
N CYS A 100 -1.72 -1.77 17.14
CA CYS A 100 -3.14 -1.99 17.35
C CYS A 100 -3.51 -3.47 17.56
N GLU A 101 -2.56 -4.40 17.43
CA GLU A 101 -2.77 -5.81 17.84
C GLU A 101 -3.03 -5.95 19.35
N TYR A 102 -2.45 -5.06 20.15
CA TYR A 102 -2.45 -5.16 21.61
C TYR A 102 -3.28 -4.06 22.31
N GLN A 103 -3.65 -3.00 21.57
CA GLN A 103 -4.32 -1.82 22.12
C GLN A 103 -5.32 -1.26 21.11
N ASP A 104 -6.50 -0.86 21.57
CA ASP A 104 -7.54 -0.31 20.70
C ASP A 104 -7.20 1.10 20.16
N GLU A 105 -6.16 1.74 20.68
CA GLU A 105 -5.80 3.12 20.38
C GLU A 105 -4.27 3.30 20.34
N PHE A 106 -3.80 4.15 19.43
CA PHE A 106 -2.41 4.59 19.37
C PHE A 106 -2.30 6.12 19.31
N THR A 107 -1.12 6.63 19.68
CA THR A 107 -0.84 8.07 19.59
C THR A 107 0.12 8.40 18.45
N ALA A 108 -0.07 9.58 17.84
CA ALA A 108 0.85 10.11 16.84
C ALA A 108 2.27 10.28 17.39
N ALA A 109 2.42 10.55 18.70
CA ALA A 109 3.73 10.68 19.34
C ALA A 109 4.46 9.33 19.40
N GLN A 110 3.78 8.26 19.79
CA GLN A 110 4.36 6.90 19.80
C GLN A 110 4.75 6.44 18.39
N LEU A 111 3.86 6.64 17.40
CA LEU A 111 4.14 6.30 16.01
C LEU A 111 5.34 7.09 15.49
N LYS A 112 5.39 8.40 15.78
CA LYS A 112 6.50 9.27 15.40
C LYS A 112 7.83 8.79 15.99
N LEU A 113 7.88 8.38 17.25
CA LEU A 113 9.13 7.86 17.83
C LEU A 113 9.60 6.59 17.12
N LYS A 114 8.67 5.65 16.83
CA LYS A 114 8.99 4.40 16.14
C LYS A 114 9.47 4.61 14.71
N ILE A 115 8.82 5.50 13.95
CA ILE A 115 9.27 5.77 12.58
C ILE A 115 10.61 6.52 12.53
N LEU A 116 10.91 7.38 13.52
CA LEU A 116 12.20 8.05 13.60
C LEU A 116 13.33 7.09 13.99
N ASP A 117 13.04 6.06 14.78
CA ASP A 117 13.99 4.98 15.09
C ASP A 117 14.36 4.19 13.82
N GLU A 118 13.38 3.88 12.96
CA GLU A 118 13.61 3.14 11.71
C GLU A 118 14.20 3.99 10.57
N TRP A 119 13.79 5.28 10.45
CA TRP A 119 14.12 6.14 9.29
C TRP A 119 15.04 7.32 9.61
N GLY A 120 15.44 7.48 10.88
CA GLY A 120 16.31 8.53 11.39
C GLY A 120 15.61 9.87 11.64
N GLU A 121 16.21 10.70 12.51
CA GLU A 121 15.65 11.96 13.02
C GLU A 121 15.76 13.14 12.04
N ARG A 122 15.18 13.00 10.84
CA ARG A 122 15.20 14.05 9.81
C ARG A 122 13.86 14.78 9.74
N SER A 123 13.90 16.09 9.48
CA SER A 123 12.68 16.91 9.35
C SER A 123 11.75 16.43 8.22
N THR A 124 12.30 15.78 7.20
CA THR A 124 11.54 15.15 6.11
C THR A 124 10.76 13.91 6.56
N VAL A 125 11.34 13.08 7.42
CA VAL A 125 10.68 11.89 8.01
C VAL A 125 9.52 12.33 8.92
N VAL A 126 9.75 13.35 9.75
CA VAL A 126 8.69 13.92 10.60
C VAL A 126 7.53 14.42 9.75
N LYS A 127 7.79 15.29 8.77
CA LYS A 127 6.74 15.85 7.91
C LYS A 127 6.07 14.78 7.04
N GLY A 128 6.83 13.78 6.59
CA GLY A 128 6.32 12.65 5.81
C GLY A 128 5.32 11.82 6.59
N SER A 129 5.71 11.38 7.80
CA SER A 129 4.85 10.57 8.67
C SER A 129 3.58 11.30 9.11
N GLU A 130 3.66 12.60 9.42
CA GLU A 130 2.49 13.43 9.73
C GLU A 130 1.49 13.49 8.56
N LYS A 131 2.00 13.63 7.33
CA LYS A 131 1.17 13.64 6.12
C LYS A 131 0.57 12.27 5.83
N MET A 132 1.34 11.19 5.95
CA MET A 132 0.84 9.82 5.78
C MET A 132 -0.28 9.54 6.78
N LEU A 133 -0.10 9.90 8.05
CA LEU A 133 -1.12 9.73 9.09
C LEU A 133 -2.39 10.54 8.77
N ALA A 134 -2.24 11.77 8.29
CA ALA A 134 -3.37 12.58 7.83
C ALA A 134 -4.10 11.94 6.64
N SER A 135 -3.36 11.38 5.67
CA SER A 135 -3.92 10.64 4.54
C SER A 135 -4.68 9.40 5.01
N LEU A 136 -4.11 8.58 5.89
CA LEU A 136 -4.78 7.39 6.43
C LEU A 136 -6.09 7.75 7.14
N ASN A 137 -6.09 8.85 7.91
CA ASN A 137 -7.32 9.34 8.53
C ASN A 137 -8.34 9.86 7.52
N ALA A 138 -7.90 10.54 6.45
CA ALA A 138 -8.77 11.04 5.39
C ALA A 138 -9.36 9.91 4.53
N ILE A 139 -8.60 8.83 4.33
CA ILE A 139 -9.06 7.60 3.66
C ILE A 139 -10.08 6.86 4.55
N GLY A 140 -9.97 7.00 5.87
CA GLY A 140 -10.90 6.42 6.83
C GLY A 140 -10.48 5.06 7.36
N VAL A 141 -9.22 4.65 7.17
CA VAL A 141 -8.69 3.39 7.74
C VAL A 141 -8.29 3.54 9.21
N ILE A 142 -8.02 4.78 9.64
CA ILE A 142 -7.88 5.15 11.04
C ILE A 142 -8.82 6.32 11.34
N GLN A 143 -9.21 6.47 12.60
CA GLN A 143 -10.06 7.56 13.04
C GLN A 143 -9.42 8.31 14.20
N ARG A 144 -9.24 9.62 14.01
CA ARG A 144 -8.81 10.52 15.08
C ARG A 144 -9.93 10.72 16.09
N VAL A 145 -9.76 10.17 17.30
CA VAL A 145 -10.75 10.30 18.39
C VAL A 145 -10.46 11.50 19.29
N LYS A 146 -9.19 11.90 19.42
CA LYS A 146 -8.76 13.11 20.15
C LYS A 146 -7.51 13.70 19.49
N GLN A 147 -7.05 14.86 19.96
CA GLN A 147 -5.80 15.42 19.47
C GLN A 147 -4.63 14.45 19.65
N GLY A 148 -4.04 14.02 18.54
CA GLY A 148 -2.91 13.10 18.52
C GLY A 148 -3.24 11.64 18.89
N ARG A 149 -4.53 11.27 19.02
CA ARG A 149 -4.97 9.92 19.43
C ARG A 149 -5.90 9.33 18.36
N TYR A 150 -5.63 8.09 17.96
CA TYR A 150 -6.26 7.42 16.83
C TYR A 150 -6.67 6.00 17.19
N VAL A 151 -7.80 5.55 16.65
CA VAL A 151 -8.24 4.15 16.67
C VAL A 151 -8.24 3.60 15.25
N LEU A 152 -8.18 2.28 15.09
CA LEU A 152 -8.42 1.66 13.79
C LEU A 152 -9.89 1.76 13.41
N ALA A 153 -10.16 1.99 12.13
CA ALA A 153 -11.49 1.74 11.59
C ALA A 153 -11.73 0.22 11.47
N PRO A 154 -12.99 -0.21 11.25
CA PRO A 154 -13.27 -1.61 10.92
C PRO A 154 -12.37 -2.11 9.80
N ARG A 155 -11.93 -3.37 9.90
CA ARG A 155 -11.12 -3.99 8.86
C ARG A 155 -11.90 -4.09 7.55
N VAL A 156 -11.16 -4.08 6.45
CA VAL A 156 -11.70 -4.17 5.10
C VAL A 156 -11.47 -5.58 4.59
N ASP A 157 -12.52 -6.30 4.24
CA ASP A 157 -12.37 -7.59 3.57
C ASP A 157 -11.74 -7.37 2.19
N ALA A 158 -10.67 -8.11 1.91
CA ALA A 158 -10.11 -8.25 0.58
C ALA A 158 -10.44 -9.65 0.08
N ASP A 159 -11.17 -9.75 -1.02
CA ASP A 159 -11.50 -11.05 -1.60
C ASP A 159 -10.23 -11.84 -2.00
N GLU A 160 -10.42 -13.03 -2.54
CA GLU A 160 -9.30 -13.92 -2.83
C GLU A 160 -8.30 -13.30 -3.84
N GLU A 161 -8.77 -12.63 -4.88
CA GLU A 161 -7.91 -12.01 -5.90
C GLU A 161 -7.18 -10.76 -5.38
N LEU A 162 -7.88 -9.91 -4.63
CA LEU A 162 -7.29 -8.75 -3.94
C LEU A 162 -6.28 -9.20 -2.89
N SER A 163 -6.56 -10.29 -2.18
CA SER A 163 -5.65 -10.88 -1.19
C SER A 163 -4.36 -11.34 -1.84
N LEU A 164 -4.44 -12.11 -2.92
CA LEU A 164 -3.24 -12.55 -3.67
C LEU A 164 -2.44 -11.36 -4.21
N PHE A 165 -3.12 -10.31 -4.66
CA PHE A 165 -2.45 -9.08 -5.08
C PHE A 165 -1.71 -8.37 -3.93
N LEU A 166 -2.36 -8.21 -2.77
CA LEU A 166 -1.75 -7.60 -1.60
C LEU A 166 -0.56 -8.42 -1.08
N LEU A 167 -0.67 -9.75 -1.05
CA LEU A 167 0.42 -10.65 -0.68
C LEU A 167 1.59 -10.54 -1.67
N HIS A 168 1.32 -10.48 -2.97
CA HIS A 168 2.35 -10.29 -3.97
C HIS A 168 3.08 -8.95 -3.78
N ALA A 169 2.34 -7.87 -3.55
CA ALA A 169 2.90 -6.55 -3.31
C ALA A 169 3.77 -6.51 -2.04
N ASP A 170 3.29 -7.10 -0.94
CA ASP A 170 4.06 -7.24 0.29
C ASP A 170 5.39 -7.97 0.05
N MET A 171 5.33 -9.16 -0.54
CA MET A 171 6.53 -10.00 -0.71
C MET A 171 7.55 -9.35 -1.65
N LEU A 172 7.09 -8.56 -2.63
CA LEU A 172 7.95 -7.74 -3.48
C LEU A 172 8.61 -6.60 -2.70
N ALA A 173 7.85 -5.87 -1.86
CA ALA A 173 8.35 -4.74 -1.09
C ALA A 173 9.45 -5.15 -0.09
N TYR A 174 9.30 -6.32 0.55
CA TYR A 174 10.20 -6.78 1.61
C TYR A 174 11.21 -7.84 1.15
N GLN A 175 11.25 -8.16 -0.15
CA GLN A 175 12.13 -9.19 -0.74
C GLN A 175 12.13 -10.49 0.09
N SER A 176 10.95 -10.91 0.53
CA SER A 176 10.81 -12.02 1.46
C SER A 176 11.22 -13.33 0.79
N GLY A 177 12.18 -14.05 1.38
CA GLY A 177 12.61 -15.35 0.85
C GLY A 177 11.50 -16.40 0.89
N TYR A 178 11.05 -16.75 2.10
CA TYR A 178 9.92 -17.66 2.33
C TYR A 178 9.08 -17.13 3.49
N ARG A 179 7.75 -17.20 3.36
CA ARG A 179 6.80 -16.92 4.45
C ARG A 179 5.89 -18.12 4.68
N SER A 180 5.54 -18.41 5.93
CA SER A 180 4.58 -19.47 6.22
C SER A 180 3.16 -19.05 5.83
N TYR A 181 2.28 -20.02 5.56
CA TYR A 181 0.87 -19.69 5.34
C TYR A 181 0.27 -18.93 6.52
N THR A 182 0.63 -19.31 7.75
CA THR A 182 0.13 -18.66 8.97
C THR A 182 0.56 -17.18 9.04
N GLU A 183 1.80 -16.88 8.68
CA GLU A 183 2.30 -15.51 8.61
C GLU A 183 1.54 -14.68 7.59
N LEU A 184 1.29 -15.24 6.39
CA LEU A 184 0.59 -14.53 5.32
C LEU A 184 -0.85 -14.11 5.70
N GLN A 185 -1.50 -14.84 6.61
CA GLN A 185 -2.86 -14.50 7.07
C GLN A 185 -2.90 -13.34 8.06
N ALA A 186 -1.75 -12.93 8.62
CA ALA A 186 -1.67 -11.95 9.70
C ALA A 186 -0.49 -10.99 9.53
N LEU A 187 -0.38 -10.36 8.36
CA LEU A 187 0.67 -9.38 8.06
C LEU A 187 0.29 -7.98 8.57
N PRO A 188 1.02 -7.41 9.56
CA PRO A 188 0.69 -6.09 10.09
C PRO A 188 0.82 -4.96 9.05
N GLU A 189 1.73 -5.12 8.09
CA GLU A 189 1.94 -4.20 6.96
C GLU A 189 0.77 -4.17 5.96
N LEU A 190 -0.08 -5.19 5.97
CA LEU A 190 -1.31 -5.25 5.18
C LEU A 190 -2.56 -4.83 5.97
N PHE A 191 -2.40 -4.21 7.14
CA PHE A 191 -3.44 -3.36 7.69
C PHE A 191 -3.99 -2.44 6.57
N PRO A 192 -5.30 -2.20 6.42
CA PRO A 192 -6.42 -2.63 7.28
C PRO A 192 -7.10 -3.95 6.85
N PHE A 193 -6.50 -4.74 5.97
CA PHE A 193 -7.22 -5.80 5.28
C PHE A 193 -7.38 -7.08 6.10
N VAL A 194 -8.51 -7.76 5.90
CA VAL A 194 -8.67 -9.20 6.17
C VAL A 194 -8.43 -9.93 4.85
N LEU A 195 -7.46 -10.84 4.84
CA LEU A 195 -7.10 -11.58 3.65
C LEU A 195 -7.79 -12.94 3.62
N HIS A 196 -8.21 -13.35 2.43
CA HIS A 196 -8.92 -14.61 2.18
C HIS A 196 -8.19 -15.51 1.16
N ALA A 197 -6.87 -15.35 1.04
CA ALA A 197 -6.05 -16.20 0.15
C ALA A 197 -6.00 -17.65 0.66
N SER A 198 -6.58 -18.58 -0.11
CA SER A 198 -6.51 -20.01 0.17
C SER A 198 -5.16 -20.62 -0.25
N LYS A 199 -4.82 -21.79 0.32
CA LYS A 199 -3.60 -22.52 -0.07
C LYS A 199 -3.68 -23.00 -1.51
N GLU A 200 -4.88 -23.41 -1.93
CA GLU A 200 -5.18 -23.88 -3.27
C GLU A 200 -4.87 -22.80 -4.30
N ARG A 201 -5.35 -21.57 -4.10
CA ARG A 201 -5.02 -20.47 -5.01
C ARG A 201 -3.57 -20.06 -5.00
N LEU A 202 -2.91 -20.08 -3.83
CA LEU A 202 -1.46 -19.83 -3.75
C LEU A 202 -0.66 -20.85 -4.57
N VAL A 203 -1.13 -22.10 -4.66
CA VAL A 203 -0.51 -23.15 -5.50
C VAL A 203 -0.79 -22.91 -7.00
N GLU A 204 -1.99 -22.45 -7.35
CA GLU A 204 -2.41 -22.23 -8.74
C GLU A 204 -1.84 -20.95 -9.36
N ASP A 205 -1.53 -19.95 -8.53
CA ASP A 205 -1.07 -18.65 -8.99
C ASP A 205 0.44 -18.65 -9.30
N ALA A 206 0.76 -18.46 -10.58
CA ALA A 206 2.12 -18.55 -11.12
C ALA A 206 3.10 -17.50 -10.57
N ARG A 207 2.64 -16.50 -9.80
CA ARG A 207 3.51 -15.54 -9.12
C ARG A 207 4.19 -16.14 -7.89
N PHE A 208 3.57 -17.16 -7.30
CA PHE A 208 4.02 -17.79 -6.07
C PHE A 208 4.72 -19.12 -6.34
N SER A 209 5.65 -19.46 -5.46
CA SER A 209 6.33 -20.74 -5.41
C SER A 209 6.04 -21.40 -4.06
N ILE A 210 5.69 -22.67 -4.07
CA ILE A 210 5.30 -23.41 -2.86
C ILE A 210 6.41 -24.36 -2.45
N GLY A 211 6.79 -24.27 -1.18
CA GLY A 211 7.77 -25.12 -0.53
C GLY A 211 7.21 -25.81 0.72
N ASN A 212 7.99 -26.75 1.25
CA ASN A 212 7.75 -27.35 2.56
C ASN A 212 9.04 -27.28 3.38
N PHE A 213 9.12 -26.33 4.32
CA PHE A 213 10.21 -26.27 5.28
C PHE A 213 9.73 -26.79 6.64
N GLY A 214 10.40 -27.81 7.17
CA GLY A 214 10.05 -28.33 8.50
C GLY A 214 8.62 -28.89 8.62
N ARG A 215 8.00 -29.32 7.50
CA ARG A 215 6.57 -29.72 7.38
C ARG A 215 5.55 -28.58 7.41
N GLU A 216 6.01 -27.34 7.34
CA GLU A 216 5.15 -26.17 7.20
C GLU A 216 5.02 -25.77 5.73
N PHE A 217 3.79 -25.42 5.33
CA PHE A 217 3.51 -24.86 4.00
C PHE A 217 4.10 -23.46 3.93
N THR A 218 5.07 -23.27 3.02
CA THR A 218 5.76 -22.01 2.82
C THR A 218 5.56 -21.49 1.41
N VAL A 219 5.48 -20.18 1.28
CA VAL A 219 5.30 -19.46 0.02
C VAL A 219 6.52 -18.56 -0.21
N SER A 220 7.02 -18.54 -1.43
CA SER A 220 7.99 -17.57 -1.94
C SER A 220 7.46 -16.93 -3.23
N LEU A 221 8.14 -15.92 -3.75
CA LEU A 221 7.87 -15.43 -5.11
C LEU A 221 8.66 -16.23 -6.14
N ASN A 222 8.07 -16.44 -7.33
CA ASN A 222 8.85 -16.83 -8.50
C ASN A 222 9.70 -15.63 -8.94
N GLN A 223 10.93 -15.88 -9.41
CA GLN A 223 11.75 -14.83 -9.99
C GLN A 223 11.01 -14.25 -11.22
N CYS A 224 10.71 -12.95 -11.18
CA CYS A 224 10.15 -12.21 -12.32
C CYS A 224 11.12 -12.18 -13.49
#